data_AF-A0A3R6XDE0-F1
#
_entry.id   AF-A0A3R6XDE0-F1
#
_cell.length_a   1.000
_cell.length_b   1.000
_cell.length_c   1.000
_cell.angle_alpha   90.00
_cell.angle_beta   90.00
_cell.angle_gamma   90.00
#
_symmetry.space_group_name_H-M   'P 1'
#
loop_
_entity.id
_entity.type
_entity.pdbx_description
1 polymer ?
#
loop_
_entity_poly.entity_id
_entity_poly.type
_entity_poly.pdbx_seq_one_letter_code
_entity_poly.pdbx_strand_id
1 'polypeptide(L)'
;MHYRIDATFARCKQEGKTAFITFIPCGYKEKADTIPILLACQAGGADIIEVQQLSTHLRKHISLPLALGFGLSSKAHVQAAGKLVDGAVIGSKIVNVIDEAPRDQRAQKVKDFCLSITQ
;
A
#
# COMPACT_ATOMS: atom_id res chain seq x y z
N MET A 1 -4.27 -13.43 12.20
CA MET A 1 -3.78 -12.89 10.90
C MET A 1 -2.26 -12.94 10.95
N HIS A 2 -1.61 -13.54 9.95
CA HIS A 2 -0.15 -13.51 9.86
C HIS A 2 0.26 -12.17 9.22
N TYR A 3 1.02 -11.34 9.94
CA TYR A 3 1.51 -10.06 9.45
C TYR A 3 2.69 -10.28 8.47
N ARG A 4 2.37 -10.46 7.19
CA ARG A 4 3.34 -10.84 6.13
C ARG A 4 4.34 -9.73 5.82
N ILE A 5 3.97 -8.47 5.99
CA ILE A 5 4.86 -7.31 5.79
C ILE A 5 5.96 -7.29 6.85
N ASP A 6 5.63 -7.48 8.13
CA ASP A 6 6.62 -7.50 9.22
C ASP A 6 7.65 -8.61 9.03
N ALA A 7 7.19 -9.80 8.65
CA ALA A 7 8.06 -10.93 8.33
C ALA A 7 8.98 -10.64 7.14
N THR A 8 8.48 -9.94 6.11
CA THR A 8 9.29 -9.50 4.97
C THR A 8 10.37 -8.51 5.39
N PHE A 9 10.07 -7.51 6.22
CA PHE A 9 11.08 -6.58 6.72
C PHE A 9 12.12 -7.27 7.61
N ALA A 10 11.68 -8.18 8.47
CA ALA A 10 12.58 -8.97 9.31
C ALA A 10 13.55 -9.81 8.46
N ARG A 11 13.02 -10.50 7.43
CA ARG A 11 13.82 -11.28 6.47
C ARG A 11 14.83 -10.40 5.72
N CYS A 12 14.39 -9.27 5.17
CA CYS A 12 15.28 -8.36 4.44
C CYS A 12 16.44 -7.87 5.34
N LYS A 13 16.14 -7.53 6.60
CA LYS A 13 17.15 -7.16 7.59
C LYS A 13 18.14 -8.28 7.88
N GLN A 14 17.67 -9.52 8.04
CA GLN A 14 18.53 -10.69 8.24
C GLN A 14 19.44 -10.97 7.04
N GLU A 15 18.92 -10.74 5.83
CA GLU A 15 19.67 -10.85 4.57
C GLU A 15 20.62 -9.66 4.32
N GLY A 16 20.63 -8.64 5.20
CA GLY A 16 21.43 -7.43 5.02
C GLY A 16 20.98 -6.55 3.85
N LYS A 17 19.73 -6.69 3.39
CA LYS A 17 19.17 -5.96 2.25
C LYS A 17 18.06 -4.98 2.66
N THR A 18 17.90 -3.92 1.86
CA THR A 18 16.71 -3.07 1.92
C THR A 18 15.55 -3.77 1.22
N ALA A 19 14.35 -3.75 1.81
CA ALA A 19 13.16 -4.31 1.18
C ALA A 19 12.79 -3.48 -0.07
N PHE A 20 12.63 -4.14 -1.21
CA PHE A 20 12.22 -3.47 -2.44
C PHE A 20 10.69 -3.53 -2.60
N ILE A 21 10.04 -2.36 -2.69
CA ILE A 21 8.58 -2.23 -2.79
C ILE A 21 8.24 -1.55 -4.12
N THR A 22 7.43 -2.22 -4.96
CA THR A 22 6.99 -1.66 -6.25
C THR A 22 5.58 -1.10 -6.15
N PHE A 23 5.32 0.05 -6.77
CA PHE A 23 3.97 0.57 -6.98
C PHE A 23 3.48 0.25 -8.39
N ILE A 24 2.31 -0.38 -8.51
CA ILE A 24 1.72 -0.82 -9.78
C ILE A 24 0.36 -0.13 -10.03
N PRO A 25 0.27 0.77 -11.02
CA PRO A 25 -1.01 1.34 -11.45
C PRO A 25 -1.78 0.31 -12.30
N CYS A 26 -2.72 -0.41 -11.67
CA CYS A 26 -3.49 -1.44 -12.34
C CYS A 26 -4.28 -0.90 -13.54
N GLY A 27 -4.05 -1.48 -14.72
CA GLY A 27 -4.66 -1.10 -15.98
C GLY A 27 -4.00 0.07 -16.71
N TYR A 28 -2.82 0.51 -16.28
CA TYR A 28 -2.04 1.51 -17.01
C TYR A 28 -1.44 0.92 -18.29
N LYS A 29 -1.54 1.67 -19.40
CA LYS A 29 -1.40 1.23 -20.80
C LYS A 29 -2.50 0.28 -21.25
N GLU A 30 -2.57 -0.95 -20.74
CA GLU A 30 -3.64 -1.90 -21.06
C GLU A 30 -4.09 -2.70 -19.83
N LYS A 31 -5.39 -3.02 -19.74
CA LYS A 31 -5.92 -3.82 -18.61
C LYS A 31 -5.28 -5.20 -18.54
N ALA A 32 -5.03 -5.81 -19.69
CA ALA A 32 -4.45 -7.15 -19.82
C ALA A 32 -3.04 -7.26 -19.23
N ASP A 33 -2.28 -6.15 -19.18
CA ASP A 33 -0.88 -6.14 -18.74
C ASP A 33 -0.74 -6.26 -17.22
N THR A 34 -1.80 -5.98 -16.46
CA THR A 34 -1.74 -5.88 -15.00
C THR A 34 -1.22 -7.17 -14.36
N ILE A 35 -1.75 -8.34 -14.73
CA ILE A 35 -1.32 -9.63 -14.15
C ILE A 35 0.11 -9.98 -14.58
N PRO A 36 0.47 -9.95 -15.88
CA PRO A 36 1.86 -10.13 -16.31
C PRO A 36 2.86 -9.24 -15.57
N ILE A 37 2.54 -7.97 -15.37
CA ILE A 37 3.40 -7.02 -14.65
C ILE A 37 3.56 -7.43 -13.17
N LEU A 38 2.46 -7.77 -12.48
CA LEU A 38 2.53 -8.18 -11.08
C LEU A 38 3.38 -9.45 -10.89
N LEU A 39 3.23 -10.41 -11.80
CA LEU A 39 4.03 -11.63 -11.82
C LEU A 39 5.51 -11.32 -12.13
N ALA A 40 5.78 -10.41 -13.06
CA ALA A 40 7.13 -9.98 -13.39
C ALA A 40 7.82 -9.28 -12.20
N CYS A 41 7.11 -8.42 -11.46
CA CYS A 41 7.65 -7.80 -10.24
C CYS A 41 8.01 -8.85 -9.18
N GLN A 42 7.14 -9.85 -8.99
CA GLN A 42 7.41 -10.96 -8.07
C GLN A 42 8.63 -11.78 -8.50
N ALA A 43 8.71 -12.17 -9.78
CA ALA A 43 9.86 -12.91 -10.32
C ALA A 43 11.15 -12.08 -10.31
N GLY A 44 11.04 -10.75 -10.47
CA GLY A 44 12.14 -9.80 -10.47
C GLY A 44 12.68 -9.44 -9.08
N GLY A 45 12.12 -10.02 -8.01
CA GLY A 45 12.64 -9.85 -6.65
C GLY A 45 12.04 -8.70 -5.85
N ALA A 46 10.85 -8.19 -6.22
CA ALA A 46 10.10 -7.34 -5.32
C ALA A 46 9.79 -8.09 -4.01
N ASP A 47 9.92 -7.42 -2.87
CA ASP A 47 9.62 -7.99 -1.56
C ASP A 47 8.17 -7.72 -1.14
N ILE A 48 7.61 -6.59 -1.57
CA ILE A 48 6.22 -6.17 -1.36
C ILE A 48 5.73 -5.48 -2.64
N ILE A 49 4.45 -5.67 -2.96
CA ILE A 49 3.81 -4.93 -4.07
C ILE A 49 2.75 -4.00 -3.48
N GLU A 50 2.74 -2.74 -3.89
CA GLU A 50 1.63 -1.82 -3.71
C GLU A 50 0.83 -1.74 -5.00
N VAL A 51 -0.49 -1.87 -4.91
CA VAL A 51 -1.41 -1.69 -6.04
C VAL A 51 -2.32 -0.51 -5.82
N GLN A 52 -2.66 0.18 -6.91
CA GLN A 52 -3.67 1.23 -6.89
C GLN A 52 -5.03 0.64 -6.46
N GLN A 53 -5.51 -0.38 -7.15
CA GLN A 53 -6.80 -1.03 -6.89
C GLN A 53 -6.62 -2.54 -6.75
N LEU A 54 -7.50 -3.18 -5.99
CA LEU A 54 -7.46 -4.63 -5.81
C LEU A 54 -8.80 -5.26 -6.19
N SER A 55 -8.75 -6.26 -7.06
CA SER A 55 -9.84 -7.22 -7.29
C SER A 55 -9.48 -8.58 -6.71
N THR A 56 -10.50 -9.36 -6.36
CA THR A 56 -10.32 -10.75 -5.87
C THR A 56 -9.59 -11.64 -6.87
N HIS A 57 -9.67 -11.33 -8.17
CA HIS A 57 -8.94 -12.03 -9.21
C HIS A 57 -7.44 -11.77 -9.13
N LEU A 58 -7.01 -10.50 -8.98
CA LEU A 58 -5.58 -10.14 -8.90
C LEU A 58 -4.89 -10.79 -7.69
N ARG A 59 -5.55 -10.81 -6.53
CA ARG A 59 -4.98 -11.39 -5.30
C ARG A 59 -4.56 -12.86 -5.46
N LYS A 60 -5.25 -13.63 -6.31
CA LYS A 60 -4.96 -15.07 -6.51
C LYS A 60 -3.63 -15.33 -7.21
N HIS A 61 -3.08 -14.35 -7.93
CA HIS A 61 -1.84 -14.49 -8.69
C HIS A 61 -0.58 -14.08 -7.92
N ILE A 62 -0.73 -13.40 -6.78
CA ILE A 62 0.40 -12.79 -6.04
C ILE A 62 0.60 -13.52 -4.71
N SER A 63 1.80 -14.07 -4.52
CA SER A 63 2.22 -14.72 -3.28
C SER A 63 3.07 -13.82 -2.38
N LEU A 64 3.36 -12.59 -2.80
CA LEU A 64 4.00 -11.56 -1.98
C LEU A 64 3.00 -10.84 -1.06
N PRO A 65 3.47 -10.17 0.00
CA PRO A 65 2.66 -9.20 0.73
C PRO A 65 2.18 -8.08 -0.20
N LEU A 66 0.94 -7.64 -0.01
CA LEU A 66 0.28 -6.66 -0.86
C LEU A 66 -0.17 -5.45 -0.03
N ALA A 67 0.07 -4.25 -0.54
CA ALA A 67 -0.47 -3.00 -0.01
C ALA A 67 -1.47 -2.37 -1.01
N LEU A 68 -2.48 -1.65 -0.51
CA LEU A 68 -3.46 -0.92 -1.33
C LEU A 68 -3.30 0.60 -1.15
N GLY A 69 -3.19 1.35 -2.24
CA GLY A 69 -2.87 2.78 -2.20
C GLY A 69 -3.92 3.76 -2.73
N PHE A 70 -5.01 3.32 -3.35
CA PHE A 70 -6.00 4.22 -3.97
C PHE A 70 -7.33 4.27 -3.25
N GLY A 71 -7.92 5.46 -3.21
CA GLY A 71 -9.27 5.69 -2.69
C GLY A 71 -9.38 5.56 -1.17
N LEU A 72 -8.27 5.40 -0.45
CA LEU A 72 -8.26 5.30 1.00
C LEU A 72 -8.17 6.69 1.63
N SER A 73 -9.12 7.03 2.49
CA SER A 73 -9.20 8.36 3.13
C SER A 73 -9.84 8.35 4.51
N SER A 74 -10.22 7.17 5.01
CA SER A 74 -10.91 7.00 6.28
C SER A 74 -10.52 5.68 6.96
N LYS A 75 -10.74 5.59 8.27
CA LYS A 75 -10.57 4.35 9.04
C LYS A 75 -11.38 3.19 8.46
N ALA A 76 -12.62 3.47 8.03
CA ALA A 76 -13.48 2.46 7.40
C ALA A 76 -12.86 1.91 6.11
N HIS A 77 -12.23 2.75 5.28
CA HIS A 77 -11.52 2.30 4.09
C HIS A 77 -10.34 1.39 4.44
N VAL A 78 -9.53 1.76 5.44
CA VAL A 78 -8.39 0.95 5.91
C VAL A 78 -8.84 -0.40 6.46
N GLN A 79 -9.88 -0.41 7.29
CA GLN A 79 -10.44 -1.64 7.85
C GLN A 79 -11.02 -2.56 6.77
N ALA A 80 -11.68 -2.00 5.75
CA ALA A 80 -12.17 -2.76 4.61
C ALA A 80 -11.02 -3.36 3.78
N ALA A 81 -9.98 -2.56 3.52
CA ALA A 81 -8.79 -3.00 2.79
C ALA A 81 -8.06 -4.14 3.53
N GLY A 82 -7.90 -4.06 4.86
CA GLY A 82 -7.21 -5.07 5.67
C GLY A 82 -7.80 -6.48 5.61
N LYS A 83 -9.00 -6.66 5.04
CA LYS A 83 -9.57 -7.99 4.75
C LYS A 83 -8.94 -8.68 3.54
N LEU A 84 -8.28 -7.92 2.66
CA LEU A 84 -7.79 -8.35 1.35
C LEU A 84 -6.30 -8.07 1.13
N VAL A 85 -5.72 -7.12 1.87
CA VAL A 85 -4.32 -6.69 1.79
C VAL A 85 -3.62 -6.74 3.14
N ASP A 86 -2.30 -6.79 3.09
CA ASP A 86 -1.42 -6.84 4.26
C ASP A 86 -1.10 -5.43 4.77
N GLY A 87 -1.31 -4.38 3.96
CA GLY A 87 -1.12 -2.98 4.33
C GLY A 87 -2.00 -2.00 3.53
N ALA A 88 -2.17 -0.79 4.05
CA ALA A 88 -2.94 0.29 3.43
C ALA A 88 -2.10 1.56 3.38
N VAL A 89 -2.14 2.28 2.25
CA VAL A 89 -1.40 3.52 2.01
C VAL A 89 -2.39 4.64 1.72
N ILE A 90 -2.29 5.75 2.46
CA ILE A 90 -3.09 6.96 2.27
C ILE A 90 -2.16 8.11 1.89
N GLY A 91 -2.05 8.41 0.60
CA GLY A 91 -1.24 9.53 0.10
C GLY A 91 -2.06 10.79 -0.15
N SER A 92 -3.02 10.73 -1.08
CA SER A 92 -3.76 11.91 -1.55
C SER A 92 -4.49 12.66 -0.42
N LYS A 93 -5.07 11.96 0.55
CA LYS A 93 -5.74 12.62 1.67
C LYS A 93 -4.77 13.36 2.59
N ILE A 94 -3.54 12.85 2.76
CA ILE A 94 -2.48 13.56 3.50
C ILE A 94 -2.11 14.85 2.78
N VAL A 95 -1.94 14.80 1.45
CA VAL A 95 -1.64 15.98 0.62
C VAL A 95 -2.75 17.03 0.80
N ASN A 96 -4.02 16.65 0.69
CA ASN A 96 -5.13 17.59 0.88
C ASN A 96 -5.14 18.22 2.28
N VAL A 97 -4.84 17.44 3.33
CA VAL A 97 -4.74 17.96 4.71
C VAL A 97 -3.62 19.01 4.83
N ILE A 98 -2.51 18.83 4.12
CA ILE A 98 -1.39 19.77 4.10
C ILE A 98 -1.77 21.05 3.33
N ASP A 99 -2.44 20.90 2.19
CA ASP A 99 -2.85 22.02 1.33
C ASP A 99 -3.92 22.90 1.98
N GLU A 100 -4.85 22.30 2.72
CA GLU A 100 -5.94 23.00 3.41
C GLU A 100 -5.50 23.65 4.73
N ALA A 101 -4.36 23.25 5.30
CA ALA A 101 -3.91 23.70 6.62
C ALA A 101 -3.01 24.95 6.55
N PRO A 102 -3.18 25.90 7.50
CA PRO A 102 -2.19 26.96 7.75
C PRO A 102 -0.79 26.39 7.96
N ARG A 103 0.25 27.09 7.48
CA ARG A 103 1.64 26.59 7.47
C ARG A 103 2.13 26.13 8.85
N ASP A 104 1.77 26.87 9.89
CA ASP A 104 2.08 26.62 11.30
C ASP A 104 1.30 25.44 11.90
N GLN A 105 0.23 24.98 11.24
CA GLN A 105 -0.65 23.91 11.74
C GLN A 105 -0.57 22.60 10.95
N ARG A 106 0.09 22.56 9.79
CA ARG A 106 0.16 21.39 8.90
C ARG A 106 0.55 20.09 9.61
N ALA A 107 1.61 20.11 10.41
CA ALA A 107 2.08 18.92 11.12
C ALA A 107 1.04 18.41 12.14
N GLN A 108 0.38 19.33 12.86
CA GLN A 108 -0.68 18.98 13.81
C GLN A 108 -1.90 18.41 13.08
N LYS A 109 -2.33 19.02 11.97
CA LYS A 109 -3.46 18.53 11.17
C LYS A 109 -3.20 17.14 10.57
N VAL A 110 -1.99 16.88 10.09
CA VAL A 110 -1.58 15.54 9.64
C VAL A 110 -1.59 14.54 10.79
N LYS A 111 -1.08 14.92 11.97
CA LYS A 111 -1.16 14.07 13.17
C LYS A 111 -2.60 13.74 13.52
N ASP A 112 -3.49 14.74 13.57
CA ASP A 112 -4.91 14.55 13.88
C ASP A 112 -5.57 13.60 12.88
N PHE A 113 -5.25 13.76 11.59
CA PHE A 113 -5.71 12.84 10.56
C PHE A 113 -5.20 11.41 10.78
N CYS A 114 -3.90 11.21 11.03
CA CYS A 114 -3.35 9.89 11.35
C CYS A 114 -4.06 9.25 12.54
N LEU A 115 -4.31 10.01 13.62
CA LEU A 115 -5.05 9.53 14.78
C LEU A 115 -6.47 9.10 14.42
N SER A 116 -7.16 9.85 13.54
CA SER A 116 -8.50 9.49 13.05
C SER A 116 -8.54 8.16 12.26
N ILE A 117 -7.40 7.71 11.75
CA ILE A 117 -7.27 6.42 11.05
C ILE A 117 -6.91 5.30 12.03
N THR A 118 -6.02 5.56 13.00
CA THR A 118 -5.41 4.51 13.83
C THR A 118 -6.12 4.24 15.16
N GLN A 119 -6.85 5.20 15.72
CA GLN A 119 -7.61 5.06 16.98
C GLN A 119 -9.05 4.68 16.68
#